data_AF-A0A965K6D0-F1
#
_entry.id   AF-A0A965K6D0-F1
#
_cell.length_a   1.000
_cell.length_b   1.000
_cell.length_c   1.000
_cell.angle_alpha   90.00
_cell.angle_beta   90.00
_cell.angle_gamma   90.00
#
_symmetry.space_group_name_H-M   'P 1'
#
loop_
_entity.id
_entity.type
_entity.pdbx_description
1 polymer ?
#
loop_
_entity_poly.entity_id
_entity_poly.type
_entity_poly.pdbx_seq_one_letter_code
_entity_poly.pdbx_strand_id
1 'polypeptide(L)'
;MSESYIQQLFAERIGGVNYGKSTAIYKFEKIKRAKAAAKKAKPEVALIDLGVGEPDEMAFPQVVKALQNEAAKPENRGYADNGGPDFRHSAARYMKNLFNVTVDAETEVL
;
A
#
# COMPACT_ATOMS: atom_id res chain seq x y z
N MET A 1 32.87 -13.86 4.74
CA MET A 1 32.33 -15.15 5.22
C MET A 1 31.49 -15.72 4.10
N SER A 2 31.77 -16.95 3.66
CA SER A 2 30.94 -17.63 2.67
C SER A 2 29.53 -17.84 3.23
N GLU A 3 28.50 -17.58 2.43
CA GLU A 3 27.12 -17.81 2.86
C GLU A 3 26.88 -19.32 3.00
N SER A 4 26.23 -19.70 4.10
CA SER A 4 25.91 -21.10 4.38
C SER A 4 24.89 -21.64 3.38
N TYR A 5 25.01 -22.91 3.01
CA TYR A 5 24.01 -23.65 2.24
C TYR A 5 22.59 -23.49 2.81
N ILE A 6 22.46 -23.44 4.14
CA ILE A 6 21.17 -23.25 4.82
C ILE A 6 20.60 -21.85 4.55
N GLN A 7 21.43 -20.81 4.53
CA GLN A 7 21.00 -19.45 4.20
C GLN A 7 20.47 -19.34 2.76
N GLN A 8 21.05 -20.09 1.82
CA GLN A 8 20.57 -20.11 0.43
C GLN A 8 19.16 -20.72 0.32
N LEU A 9 18.93 -21.85 0.99
CA LEU A 9 17.61 -22.52 1.00
C LEU A 9 16.51 -21.63 1.59
N PHE A 10 16.82 -20.88 2.66
CA PHE A 10 15.86 -19.92 3.21
C PHE A 10 15.62 -18.75 2.26
N ALA A 11 16.69 -18.21 1.66
CA ALA A 11 16.59 -17.07 0.76
C ALA A 11 15.74 -17.40 -0.48
N GLU A 12 15.90 -18.58 -1.09
CA GLU A 12 15.07 -19.03 -2.22
C GLU A 12 13.58 -19.01 -1.92
N ARG A 13 13.18 -19.35 -0.69
CA ARG A 13 11.77 -19.39 -0.29
C ARG A 13 11.15 -18.02 -0.03
N ILE A 14 11.96 -17.01 0.31
CA ILE A 14 11.47 -15.69 0.76
C ILE A 14 11.71 -14.56 -0.24
N GLY A 15 12.21 -14.86 -1.45
CA GLY A 15 12.43 -13.86 -2.51
C GLY A 15 13.82 -13.90 -3.17
N GLY A 16 14.56 -14.99 -3.01
CA GLY A 16 15.88 -15.23 -3.59
C GLY A 16 17.04 -14.75 -2.72
N VAL A 17 18.27 -15.12 -3.10
CA VAL A 17 19.52 -14.81 -2.37
C VAL A 17 19.76 -13.32 -2.10
N ASN A 18 19.08 -12.43 -2.83
CA ASN A 18 19.19 -10.98 -2.70
C ASN A 18 18.06 -10.33 -1.90
N TYR A 19 17.06 -11.11 -1.45
CA TYR A 19 15.94 -10.61 -0.67
C TYR A 19 16.43 -9.97 0.63
N GLY A 20 16.05 -8.71 0.88
CA GLY A 20 16.48 -7.94 2.05
C GLY A 20 17.97 -7.52 2.08
N LYS A 21 18.81 -8.01 1.16
CA LYS A 21 20.23 -7.64 1.04
C LYS A 21 20.46 -6.44 0.12
N SER A 22 19.49 -6.17 -0.76
CA SER A 22 19.55 -5.02 -1.66
C SER A 22 19.43 -3.73 -0.86
N THR A 23 20.48 -2.91 -0.92
CA THR A 23 20.47 -1.50 -0.46
C THR A 23 19.96 -0.57 -1.55
N ALA A 24 19.41 -1.11 -2.64
CA ALA A 24 18.88 -0.31 -3.75
C ALA A 24 17.82 0.65 -3.21
N ILE A 25 18.17 1.93 -3.22
CA ILE A 25 17.30 3.00 -2.74
C ILE A 25 15.99 2.93 -3.51
N TYR A 26 14.90 2.79 -2.77
CA TYR A 26 13.53 2.82 -3.27
C TYR A 26 13.36 3.99 -4.25
N LYS A 27 12.80 3.73 -5.43
CA LYS A 27 12.77 4.72 -6.53
C LYS A 27 12.20 6.08 -6.12
N PHE A 28 11.16 6.11 -5.29
CA PHE A 28 10.56 7.37 -4.82
C PHE A 28 11.39 8.08 -3.75
N GLU A 29 12.25 7.37 -3.01
CA GLU A 29 13.20 8.00 -2.09
C GLU A 29 14.24 8.81 -2.86
N LYS A 30 14.71 8.32 -4.03
CA LYS A 30 15.57 9.12 -4.93
C LYS A 30 14.87 10.41 -5.39
N ILE A 31 13.59 10.31 -5.76
CA ILE A 31 12.77 11.46 -6.19
C ILE A 31 12.57 12.45 -5.04
N LYS A 32 12.28 11.98 -3.83
CA LYS A 32 12.15 12.82 -2.62
C LYS A 32 13.44 13.60 -2.34
N ARG A 33 14.61 12.95 -2.43
CA ARG A 33 15.92 13.63 -2.25
C ARG A 33 16.16 14.70 -3.31
N ALA A 34 15.90 14.39 -4.57
CA ALA A 34 16.06 15.35 -5.68
C ALA A 34 15.14 16.57 -5.51
N LYS A 35 13.88 16.35 -5.16
CA LYS A 35 12.92 17.43 -4.85
C LYS A 35 13.39 18.32 -3.70
N ALA A 36 13.86 17.71 -2.60
CA ALA A 36 14.35 18.45 -1.44
C ALA A 36 15.58 19.31 -1.80
N ALA A 37 16.51 18.76 -2.58
CA ALA A 37 17.68 19.49 -3.06
C ALA A 37 17.29 20.66 -3.98
N ALA A 38 16.34 20.46 -4.90
CA ALA A 38 15.84 21.51 -5.79
C ALA A 38 15.16 22.66 -5.02
N LYS A 39 14.29 22.32 -4.04
CA LYS A 39 13.64 23.32 -3.16
C LYS A 39 14.65 24.12 -2.35
N LYS A 40 15.72 23.47 -1.87
CA LYS A 40 16.80 24.15 -1.12
C LYS A 40 17.64 25.07 -2.02
N ALA A 41 17.89 24.67 -3.26
CA ALA A 41 18.72 25.44 -4.19
C ALA A 41 18.01 26.66 -4.78
N LYS A 42 16.68 26.64 -4.88
CA LYS A 42 15.85 27.71 -5.46
C LYS A 42 14.55 27.91 -4.64
N PRO A 43 14.63 28.40 -3.39
CA PRO A 43 13.47 28.51 -2.51
C PRO A 43 12.37 29.46 -3.03
N GLU A 44 12.73 30.43 -3.85
CA GLU A 44 11.82 31.40 -4.48
C GLU A 44 11.09 30.86 -5.73
N VAL A 45 11.52 29.72 -6.27
CA VAL A 45 10.93 29.13 -7.47
C VAL A 45 9.92 28.04 -7.07
N ALA A 46 8.67 28.21 -7.48
CA ALA A 46 7.64 27.20 -7.26
C ALA A 46 8.00 25.89 -8.00
N LEU A 47 8.11 24.80 -7.25
CA LEU A 47 8.31 23.46 -7.80
C LEU A 47 6.97 22.81 -8.12
N ILE A 48 6.68 22.61 -9.41
CA ILE A 48 5.57 21.77 -9.87
C ILE A 48 6.03 20.32 -9.77
N ASP A 49 5.46 19.59 -8.82
CA ASP A 49 5.88 18.23 -8.51
C ASP A 49 4.99 17.19 -9.16
N LEU A 50 5.49 16.57 -10.22
CA LEU A 50 4.84 15.47 -10.95
C LEU A 50 5.60 14.15 -10.76
N GLY A 51 6.43 14.06 -9.70
CA GLY A 51 7.35 12.94 -9.49
C GLY A 51 6.71 11.71 -8.82
N VAL A 52 5.55 11.87 -8.19
CA VAL A 52 4.81 10.80 -7.51
C VAL A 52 3.33 10.94 -7.86
N GLY A 53 2.70 9.86 -8.34
CA GLY A 53 1.28 9.83 -8.70
C GLY A 53 0.34 9.69 -7.49
N GLU A 54 0.57 10.50 -6.45
CA GLU A 54 -0.31 10.58 -5.28
C GLU A 54 -1.42 11.61 -5.58
N PRO A 55 -2.71 11.24 -5.49
CA PRO A 55 -3.80 12.22 -5.64
C PRO A 55 -3.76 13.28 -4.54
N ASP A 56 -4.05 14.54 -4.90
CA ASP A 56 -4.15 15.66 -3.94
C ASP A 56 -5.49 15.69 -3.19
N GLU A 57 -6.53 15.06 -3.75
CA GLU A 57 -7.87 15.08 -3.18
C GLU A 57 -8.00 14.18 -1.96
N MET A 58 -8.78 14.64 -0.98
CA MET A 58 -9.18 13.82 0.16
C MET A 58 -10.11 12.69 -0.28
N ALA A 59 -10.14 11.61 0.51
CA ALA A 59 -11.20 10.62 0.38
C ALA A 59 -12.59 11.27 0.50
N PHE A 60 -13.58 10.71 -0.19
CA PHE A 60 -14.94 11.25 -0.18
C PHE A 60 -15.49 11.42 1.25
N PRO A 61 -16.31 12.46 1.53
CA PRO A 61 -16.80 12.74 2.88
C PRO A 61 -17.48 11.55 3.56
N GLN A 62 -18.24 10.73 2.82
CA GLN A 62 -18.88 9.53 3.39
C GLN A 62 -17.86 8.49 3.89
N VAL A 63 -16.70 8.37 3.25
CA VAL A 63 -15.65 7.42 3.66
C VAL A 63 -14.98 7.91 4.95
N VAL A 64 -14.64 9.20 5.00
CA VAL A 64 -14.08 9.83 6.20
C VAL A 64 -15.04 9.71 7.38
N LYS A 65 -16.33 9.97 7.15
CA LYS A 65 -17.36 9.86 8.19
C LYS A 65 -17.57 8.42 8.66
N ALA A 66 -17.58 7.45 7.75
CA ALA A 66 -17.66 6.04 8.10
C ALA A 66 -16.46 5.63 8.98
N LEU A 67 -15.23 5.99 8.60
CA LEU A 67 -14.04 5.73 9.39
C LEU A 67 -14.13 6.33 10.81
N GLN A 68 -14.56 7.60 10.92
CA GLN A 68 -14.74 8.26 12.22
C GLN A 68 -15.72 7.50 13.12
N ASN A 69 -16.85 7.07 12.57
CA ASN A 69 -17.86 6.36 13.33
C ASN A 69 -17.39 4.95 13.73
N GLU A 70 -16.76 4.21 12.80
CA GLU A 70 -16.29 2.84 13.06
C GLU A 70 -15.09 2.79 14.00
N ALA A 71 -14.21 3.80 13.96
CA ALA A 71 -13.07 3.89 14.87
C ALA A 71 -13.47 4.13 16.34
N ALA A 72 -14.68 4.63 16.59
CA ALA A 72 -15.20 4.86 17.94
C ALA A 72 -15.82 3.60 18.57
N LYS A 73 -15.94 2.50 17.82
CA LYS A 73 -16.61 1.27 18.27
C LYS A 73 -15.64 0.30 18.95
N PRO A 74 -15.86 -0.09 20.22
CA PRO A 74 -14.97 -1.01 20.94
C PRO A 74 -14.79 -2.37 20.26
N GLU A 75 -15.80 -2.88 19.56
CA GLU A 75 -15.78 -4.13 18.80
C GLU A 75 -14.78 -4.11 17.63
N ASN A 76 -14.47 -2.92 17.09
CA ASN A 76 -13.52 -2.74 15.98
C ASN A 76 -12.06 -2.62 16.43
N ARG A 77 -11.77 -2.80 17.74
CA ARG A 77 -10.39 -2.72 18.27
C ARG A 77 -9.52 -3.94 17.95
N GLY A 78 -10.13 -5.03 17.51
CA GLY A 78 -9.46 -6.31 17.25
C GLY A 78 -8.65 -6.31 15.96
N TYR A 79 -7.85 -7.36 15.75
CA TYR A 79 -7.22 -7.61 14.46
C TYR A 79 -8.29 -7.98 13.43
N ALA A 80 -8.28 -7.30 12.29
CA ALA A 80 -9.19 -7.55 11.18
C ALA A 80 -8.68 -8.64 10.21
N ASP A 81 -7.53 -9.27 10.49
CA ASP A 81 -6.82 -10.19 9.59
C ASP A 81 -6.77 -9.65 8.15
N ASN A 82 -7.30 -10.39 7.16
CA ASN A 82 -7.38 -9.94 5.76
C ASN A 82 -8.71 -9.21 5.43
N GLY A 83 -9.36 -8.63 6.44
CA GLY A 83 -10.66 -7.99 6.31
C GLY A 83 -11.81 -8.90 6.72
N GLY A 84 -12.90 -8.27 7.20
CA GLY A 84 -14.10 -8.98 7.66
C GLY A 84 -14.99 -9.48 6.51
N PRO A 85 -15.94 -10.40 6.80
CA PRO A 85 -16.93 -10.87 5.82
C PRO A 85 -17.66 -9.74 5.09
N ASP A 86 -17.97 -8.64 5.79
CA ASP A 86 -18.66 -7.48 5.22
C ASP A 86 -17.85 -6.81 4.10
N PHE A 87 -16.52 -6.73 4.26
CA PHE A 87 -15.63 -6.20 3.25
C PHE A 87 -15.62 -7.12 2.02
N ARG A 88 -15.44 -8.43 2.22
CA ARG A 88 -15.38 -9.41 1.12
C ARG A 88 -16.65 -9.39 0.27
N HIS A 89 -17.82 -9.38 0.91
CA HIS A 89 -19.10 -9.27 0.20
C HIS A 89 -19.26 -7.93 -0.52
N SER A 90 -18.77 -6.84 0.06
CA SER A 90 -18.82 -5.52 -0.57
C SER A 90 -17.90 -5.42 -1.79
N ALA A 91 -16.70 -6.02 -1.72
CA ALA A 91 -15.78 -6.12 -2.85
C ALA A 91 -16.36 -6.97 -3.99
N ALA A 92 -16.97 -8.12 -3.69
CA ALA A 92 -17.65 -8.93 -4.70
C ALA A 92 -18.79 -8.17 -5.41
N ARG A 93 -19.62 -7.43 -4.65
CA ARG A 93 -20.66 -6.56 -5.23
C ARG A 93 -20.07 -5.45 -6.09
N TYR A 94 -18.95 -4.84 -5.66
CA TYR A 94 -18.27 -3.81 -6.45
C TYR A 94 -17.76 -4.37 -7.78
N MET A 95 -17.12 -5.54 -7.77
CA MET A 95 -16.67 -6.24 -8.98
C MET A 95 -17.82 -6.49 -9.95
N LYS A 96 -18.96 -6.94 -9.43
CA LYS A 96 -20.15 -7.16 -10.25
C LYS A 96 -20.72 -5.87 -10.82
N ASN A 97 -20.86 -4.83 -10.00
CA ASN A 97 -21.55 -3.61 -10.41
C ASN A 97 -20.72 -2.76 -11.38
N LEU A 98 -19.40 -2.67 -11.15
CA LEU A 98 -18.54 -1.79 -11.94
C LEU A 98 -17.96 -2.50 -13.16
N PHE A 99 -17.58 -3.77 -13.01
CA PHE A 99 -16.88 -4.52 -14.05
C PHE A 99 -17.69 -5.67 -14.64
N ASN A 100 -18.92 -5.91 -14.14
CA ASN A 100 -19.73 -7.07 -14.50
C ASN A 100 -19.06 -8.43 -14.25
N VAL A 101 -18.08 -8.47 -13.35
CA VAL A 101 -17.37 -9.70 -12.96
C VAL A 101 -18.02 -10.27 -11.70
N THR A 102 -18.49 -11.51 -11.79
CA THR A 102 -18.97 -12.23 -10.60
C THR A 102 -17.78 -12.93 -9.94
N VAL A 103 -17.57 -12.66 -8.66
CA VAL A 103 -16.59 -13.36 -7.82
C VAL A 103 -17.26 -13.87 -6.54
N ASP A 104 -16.84 -15.02 -6.04
CA ASP A 104 -17.25 -15.58 -4.76
C ASP A 104 -16.50 -14.85 -3.61
N ALA A 105 -17.27 -14.21 -2.73
CA ALA A 105 -16.72 -13.48 -1.58
C ALA A 105 -15.95 -14.38 -0.61
N GLU A 106 -16.29 -15.66 -0.52
CA GLU A 106 -15.67 -16.57 0.43
C GLU A 106 -14.38 -17.21 -0.07
N THR A 107 -14.24 -17.36 -1.40
CA THR A 107 -13.15 -18.13 -2.01
C THR A 107 -12.26 -17.33 -2.95
N GLU A 108 -12.73 -16.18 -3.46
CA GLU A 108 -12.04 -15.41 -4.49
C GLU A 108 -11.73 -13.96 -4.07
N VAL A 109 -12.13 -13.54 -2.87
CA VAL A 109 -11.75 -12.25 -2.27
C VAL A 109 -10.81 -12.49 -1.09
N LEU A 110 -9.56 -12.04 -1.26
CA LEU A 110 -8.46 -12.23 -0.31
C LEU A 110 -8.48 -11.24 0.85
#